data_AF-A0A0S8HWW8-F1
#
_entry.id   AF-A0A0S8HWW8-F1
#
_cell.length_a   1.000
_cell.length_b   1.000
_cell.length_c   1.000
_cell.angle_alpha   90.00
_cell.angle_beta   90.00
_cell.angle_gamma   90.00
#
_symmetry.space_group_name_H-M   'P 1'
#
loop_
_entity.id
_entity.type
_entity.pdbx_description
1 polymer ?
#
loop_
_entity_poly.entity_id
_entity_poly.type
_entity_poly.pdbx_seq_one_letter_code
_entity_poly.pdbx_strand_id
1 'polypeptide(L)' 'KPHLRGTVSRARRPDHVDSAGSQFFICVAPAPRLDRKYTVFGEVVSGMQVADKIVSQPRDKKDNPLEPIAMKVKIAEK' A
#
# COMPACT_ATOMS: atom_id res chain seq x y z
N LYS A 1 8.94 -4.87 -11.46
CA LYS A 1 8.60 -3.43 -11.46
C LYS A 1 9.26 -2.74 -10.27
N PRO A 2 9.74 -1.50 -10.43
CA PRO A 2 10.19 -0.65 -9.32
C PRO A 2 9.03 -0.24 -8.41
N HIS A 3 9.28 -0.11 -7.11
CA HIS A 3 8.34 0.44 -6.12
C HIS A 3 8.63 1.93 -5.93
N LEU A 4 8.10 2.74 -6.84
CA LEU A 4 8.13 4.20 -6.75
C LEU A 4 6.94 4.72 -5.96
N ARG A 5 6.96 6.01 -5.60
CA ARG A 5 5.80 6.68 -5.00
C ARG A 5 4.55 6.49 -5.85
N GLY A 6 3.43 6.13 -5.22
CA GLY A 6 2.15 5.83 -5.87
C GLY A 6 1.97 4.37 -6.30
N THR A 7 3.00 3.54 -6.21
CA THR A 7 2.91 2.10 -6.56
C THR A 7 1.94 1.37 -5.61
N VAL A 8 1.02 0.58 -6.16
CA VAL A 8 0.14 -0.32 -5.42
C VAL A 8 0.61 -1.77 -5.59
N SER A 9 0.87 -2.45 -4.48
CA SER A 9 1.52 -3.76 -4.45
C SER A 9 0.92 -4.68 -3.39
N ARG A 10 1.00 -6.00 -3.59
CA ARG A 10 0.42 -7.00 -2.67
C ARG A 10 1.34 -7.21 -1.48
N ALA A 11 0.78 -7.25 -0.28
CA ALA A 11 1.50 -7.71 0.91
C ALA A 11 1.54 -9.24 0.95
N ARG A 12 2.59 -9.79 1.57
CA ARG A 12 2.78 -11.24 1.78
C ARG A 12 3.58 -11.50 3.05
N ARG A 13 3.59 -12.75 3.51
CA ARG A 13 4.48 -13.16 4.59
C ARG A 13 5.95 -13.07 4.15
N PRO A 14 6.89 -12.65 5.00
CA PRO A 14 8.30 -12.52 4.62
C PRO A 14 8.95 -13.85 4.21
N ASP A 15 8.61 -14.92 4.91
CA ASP A 15 9.15 -16.28 4.82
C ASP A 15 8.54 -17.13 3.69
N HIS A 16 7.38 -16.74 3.15
CA HIS A 16 6.70 -17.51 2.12
C HIS A 16 6.28 -16.63 0.93
N VAL A 17 6.88 -16.85 -0.24
CA VAL A 17 6.71 -16.00 -1.44
C VAL A 17 5.28 -16.05 -1.98
N ASP A 18 4.65 -17.24 -2.03
CA ASP A 18 3.32 -17.45 -2.60
C ASP A 18 2.20 -17.36 -1.55
N SER A 19 2.35 -16.42 -0.62
CA SER A 19 1.41 -16.22 0.50
C SER A 19 0.56 -14.94 0.40
N ALA A 20 0.59 -14.25 -0.75
CA ALA A 20 -0.12 -13.00 -0.94
C ALA A 20 -1.65 -13.20 -0.96
N GLY A 21 -2.34 -12.64 0.04
CA GLY A 21 -3.81 -12.65 0.16
C GLY A 21 -4.46 -11.36 -0.36
N SER A 22 -5.46 -10.85 0.38
CA SER A 22 -6.17 -9.61 0.06
C SER A 22 -5.46 -8.33 0.52
N GLN A 23 -4.41 -8.45 1.34
CA GLN A 23 -3.67 -7.30 1.86
C GLN A 23 -2.82 -6.65 0.76
N PHE A 24 -2.84 -5.33 0.71
CA PHE A 24 -2.04 -4.51 -0.21
C PHE A 24 -1.48 -3.28 0.50
N PHE A 25 -0.53 -2.61 -0.14
CA PHE A 25 0.04 -1.36 0.33
C PHE A 25 0.23 -0.37 -0.83
N ILE A 26 0.31 0.92 -0.48
CA ILE A 26 0.63 2.02 -1.38
C ILE A 26 1.98 2.60 -0.96
N CYS A 27 2.92 2.72 -1.89
CA CYS A 27 4.21 3.36 -1.63
C CYS A 27 4.04 4.88 -1.54
N VAL A 28 4.21 5.47 -0.35
CA VAL A 28 4.24 6.95 -0.18
C VAL A 28 5.61 7.58 -0.48
N ALA A 29 6.65 6.76 -0.58
CA ALA A 29 8.01 7.11 -0.99
C ALA A 29 8.66 5.93 -1.76
N PRO A 30 9.75 6.13 -2.52
CA PRO A 30 10.47 5.05 -3.18
C PRO A 30 10.93 3.96 -2.20
N ALA A 31 10.72 2.69 -2.57
CA ALA A 31 11.03 1.53 -1.73
C ALA A 31 11.78 0.42 -2.52
N PRO A 32 13.00 0.71 -3.03
CA PRO A 32 13.73 -0.20 -3.93
C PRO A 32 14.02 -1.58 -3.31
N ARG A 33 14.06 -1.68 -1.97
CA ARG A 33 14.22 -2.96 -1.24
C ARG A 33 13.12 -4.00 -1.53
N LEU A 34 11.96 -3.57 -2.03
CA LEU A 34 10.80 -4.42 -2.34
C LEU A 34 10.78 -4.89 -3.80
N ASP A 35 11.64 -4.32 -4.65
CA ASP A 35 11.66 -4.60 -6.09
C ASP A 35 11.92 -6.07 -6.37
N ARG A 36 11.12 -6.62 -7.29
CA ARG A 36 11.13 -8.05 -7.68
C ARG A 36 10.83 -9.03 -6.54
N LYS A 37 10.45 -8.55 -5.34
CA LYS A 37 10.08 -9.37 -4.18
C LYS A 37 8.60 -9.29 -3.81
N TYR A 38 7.94 -8.21 -4.25
CA TYR A 38 6.52 -7.94 -4.04
C TYR A 38 5.85 -7.60 -5.38
N THR A 39 4.63 -8.07 -5.56
CA THR A 39 3.91 -7.98 -6.84
C THR A 39 3.19 -6.64 -6.95
N VAL A 40 3.73 -5.77 -7.80
CA VAL A 40 3.08 -4.53 -8.22
C VAL A 40 1.93 -4.85 -9.18
N PHE A 41 0.72 -4.37 -8.86
CA PHE A 41 -0.47 -4.61 -9.69
C PHE A 41 -1.24 -3.33 -10.08
N GLY A 42 -0.87 -2.17 -9.53
CA GLY A 42 -1.51 -0.91 -9.86
C GLY A 42 -0.68 0.30 -9.46
N GLU A 43 -1.25 1.47 -9.69
CA GLU A 43 -0.69 2.76 -9.27
C GLU A 43 -1.82 3.73 -8.94
N VAL A 44 -1.54 4.66 -8.03
CA VAL A 44 -2.47 5.75 -7.69
C VAL A 44 -2.40 6.80 -8.78
N VAL A 45 -3.49 6.93 -9.55
CA VAL A 45 -3.60 7.91 -10.64
C VAL A 45 -4.04 9.30 -10.16
N SER A 46 -4.72 9.38 -9.02
CA SER A 46 -5.18 10.63 -8.40
C SER A 46 -5.33 10.46 -6.90
N GLY A 47 -5.19 11.55 -6.13
CA GLY A 47 -5.46 11.52 -4.69
C GLY A 47 -4.29 11.08 -3.81
N MET A 48 -3.04 11.14 -4.29
CA MET A 48 -1.85 10.78 -3.48
C MET A 48 -1.75 11.56 -2.16
N GLN A 49 -2.25 12.79 -2.11
CA GLN A 49 -2.33 13.59 -0.88
C GLN A 49 -3.22 12.95 0.21
N VAL A 50 -4.17 12.08 -0.16
CA VAL A 50 -4.98 11.33 0.80
C VAL A 50 -4.12 10.26 1.48
N ALA A 51 -3.25 9.57 0.72
CA ALA A 51 -2.30 8.61 1.28
C ALA A 51 -1.32 9.30 2.25
N ASP A 52 -0.86 10.51 1.93
CA ASP A 52 0.00 11.29 2.82
C ASP A 52 -0.70 11.64 4.15
N LYS A 53 -1.99 12.06 4.08
CA LYS A 53 -2.82 12.32 5.27
C LYS A 53 -3.07 11.08 6.13
N ILE A 54 -3.19 9.90 5.51
CA ILE A 54 -3.34 8.63 6.22
C ILE A 54 -2.07 8.31 7.01
N VAL A 55 -0.89 8.45 6.39
CA VAL A 55 0.41 8.18 7.03
C VAL A 55 0.72 9.15 8.17
N SER A 56 0.16 10.36 8.13
CA SER A 56 0.34 11.36 9.19
C SER A 56 -0.57 11.17 10.41
N GLN A 57 -1.49 10.20 10.41
CA GLN A 57 -2.39 9.99 11.55
C GLN A 57 -1.63 9.50 12.79
N PRO A 58 -2.08 9.88 14.01
CA PRO A 58 -1.58 9.30 15.24
C PRO A 58 -1.69 7.77 15.23
N ARG A 59 -0.66 7.08 15.73
CA ARG A 59 -0.53 5.62 15.66
C ARG A 59 -0.08 5.02 16.98
N ASP A 60 -0.42 3.74 17.18
CA ASP A 60 0.05 2.95 18.31
C ASP A 60 1.50 2.45 18.12
N LYS A 61 2.02 1.70 19.11
CA LYS A 61 3.37 1.11 19.05
C LYS A 61 3.55 0.04 17.96
N LYS A 62 2.46 -0.45 17.37
CA LYS A 62 2.43 -1.45 16.30
C LYS A 62 2.19 -0.83 14.93
N ASP A 63 2.27 0.51 14.82
CA ASP A 63 2.06 1.28 13.60
C ASP A 63 0.60 1.29 13.10
N ASN A 64 -0.38 0.93 13.94
CA ASN A 64 -1.80 1.03 13.60
C ASN A 64 -2.31 2.45 13.91
N PRO A 65 -3.13 3.07 13.03
CA PRO A 65 -3.83 4.30 13.36
C PRO A 65 -4.67 4.16 14.63
N LEU A 66 -4.64 5.17 15.52
CA LEU A 66 -5.47 5.17 16.74
C LEU A 66 -6.96 5.19 16.41
N GLU A 67 -7.34 5.92 15.36
CA GLU A 67 -8.68 5.91 14.79
C GLU A 67 -8.68 5.08 13.49
N PRO A 68 -9.53 4.04 13.37
CA PRO A 68 -9.61 3.22 12.17
C PRO A 68 -10.00 4.01 10.93
N ILE A 69 -9.20 3.89 9.86
CA ILE A 69 -9.46 4.54 8.58
C ILE A 69 -10.11 3.52 7.63
N ALA A 70 -11.42 3.66 7.42
CA ALA A 70 -12.17 2.81 6.51
C ALA A 70 -12.14 3.35 5.06
N MET A 71 -12.16 2.44 4.09
CA MET A 71 -12.28 2.79 2.66
C MET A 71 -13.57 2.23 2.07
N LYS A 72 -14.15 2.96 1.11
CA LYS A 72 -15.21 2.45 0.24
C LYS A 72 -14.62 2.15 -1.13
N VAL A 73 -15.00 1.01 -1.69
CA VAL A 73 -14.51 0.57 -3.01
C VAL A 73 -15.65 0.71 -4.01
N LYS A 74 -15.36 1.37 -5.14
CA LYS A 74 -16.21 1.37 -6.33
C LYS A 74 -15.34 0.92 -7.50
N ILE A 75 -15.80 -0.10 -8.22
CA ILE A 75 -15.19 -0.51 -9.47
C ILE A 75 -15.83 0.34 -10.57
N ALA A 76 -15.00 1.05 -11.32
CA ALA A 76 -15.41 1.78 -12.51
C ALA A 76 -14.73 1.13 -13.70
N GLU A 77 -15.51 0.80 -14.72
CA GLU A 77 -14.96 0.44 -16.02
C GLU A 77 -14.41 1.70 -16.68
N LYS A 78 -13.38 1.53 -17.51
CA LYS A 78 -12.83 2.64 -18.30
C LYS A 78 -13.75 2.99 -19.45
#